data_AF-A0A554KB24-F1
#
_entry.id   AF-A0A554KB24-F1
#
_cell.length_a   1.000
_cell.length_b   1.000
_cell.length_c   1.000
_cell.angle_alpha   90.00
_cell.angle_beta   90.00
_cell.angle_gamma   90.00
#
_symmetry.space_group_name_H-M   'P 1'
#
loop_
_entity.id
_entity.type
_entity.pdbx_description
1 polymer ?
#
loop_
_entity_poly.entity_id
_entity_poly.type
_entity_poly.pdbx_seq_one_letter_code
_entity_poly.pdbx_strand_id
1 'polypeptide(L)'
;MNQLSIEKDTIIKRINGIQSELAELQKLGQQTKEEFSAGDGYKLAEYHLHRALEGVFHISSHILSRVPGGQTTEYTETARKLGEFGIFSKEFANTTLVKMAKYRNRIVHFYAQITPDEYY
;
A
#
# COMPACT_ATOMS: atom_id res chain seq x y z
N MET A 1 10.84 -12.15 -27.32
CA MET A 1 10.58 -12.21 -25.88
C MET A 1 9.08 -12.35 -25.69
N ASN A 2 8.59 -13.37 -24.98
CA ASN A 2 7.16 -13.49 -24.70
C ASN A 2 6.76 -12.34 -23.78
N GLN A 3 5.80 -11.52 -24.22
CA GLN A 3 5.25 -10.44 -23.41
C GLN A 3 4.38 -11.07 -22.32
N LEU A 4 4.77 -10.91 -21.06
CA LEU A 4 3.97 -11.37 -19.93
C LEU A 4 2.62 -10.63 -19.94
N SER A 5 1.51 -11.37 -19.94
CA SER A 5 0.17 -10.80 -19.97
C SER A 5 -0.30 -10.40 -18.57
N ILE A 6 -1.02 -9.29 -18.45
CA ILE A 6 -1.61 -8.86 -17.17
C ILE A 6 -2.66 -9.87 -16.72
N GLU A 7 -2.41 -10.53 -15.58
CA GLU A 7 -3.39 -11.40 -14.94
C GLU A 7 -4.44 -10.57 -14.20
N LYS A 8 -5.56 -10.33 -14.88
CA LYS A 8 -6.65 -9.48 -14.36
C LYS A 8 -7.28 -10.07 -13.10
N ASP A 9 -7.49 -11.38 -13.06
CA ASP A 9 -8.13 -12.04 -11.90
C ASP A 9 -7.28 -11.89 -10.63
N THR A 10 -5.96 -12.01 -10.77
CA THR A 10 -5.01 -11.77 -9.68
C THR A 10 -5.08 -10.32 -9.19
N ILE A 11 -5.18 -9.34 -10.09
CA ILE A 11 -5.35 -7.92 -9.72
C ILE A 11 -6.70 -7.71 -9.02
N ILE A 12 -7.80 -8.21 -9.57
CA ILE A 12 -9.14 -8.04 -9.01
C ILE A 12 -9.20 -8.63 -7.60
N LYS A 13 -8.65 -9.83 -7.39
CA LYS A 13 -8.56 -10.44 -6.06
C LYS A 13 -7.82 -9.56 -5.06
N ARG A 14 -6.73 -8.90 -5.48
CA ARG A 14 -5.97 -7.97 -4.64
C ARG A 14 -6.74 -6.68 -4.37
N ILE A 15 -7.42 -6.12 -5.36
CA ILE A 15 -8.29 -4.95 -5.19
C ILE A 15 -9.38 -5.24 -4.15
N ASN A 16 -10.05 -6.39 -4.25
CA ASN A 16 -11.06 -6.80 -3.27
C ASN A 16 -10.45 -6.93 -1.86
N GLY A 17 -9.26 -7.51 -1.75
CA GLY A 17 -8.52 -7.57 -0.49
C GLY A 17 -8.28 -6.17 0.09
N ILE A 18 -7.73 -5.25 -0.70
CA ILE A 18 -7.50 -3.85 -0.28
C ILE A 18 -8.80 -3.20 0.20
N GLN A 19 -9.91 -3.38 -0.55
CA GLN A 19 -11.20 -2.83 -0.17
C GLN A 19 -11.71 -3.39 1.16
N SER A 20 -11.51 -4.68 1.43
CA SER A 20 -11.84 -5.28 2.72
C SER A 20 -10.99 -4.70 3.86
N GLU A 21 -9.68 -4.53 3.68
CA GLU A 21 -8.84 -3.90 4.72
C GLU A 21 -9.24 -2.45 4.98
N LEU A 22 -9.59 -1.69 3.94
CA LEU A 22 -10.08 -0.31 4.07
C LEU A 22 -11.41 -0.25 4.83
N ALA A 23 -12.31 -1.22 4.63
CA ALA A 23 -13.57 -1.28 5.35
C ALA A 23 -13.35 -1.51 6.86
N GLU A 24 -12.38 -2.34 7.25
CA GLU A 24 -12.01 -2.51 8.66
C GLU A 24 -11.36 -1.26 9.24
N LEU A 25 -10.46 -0.60 8.51
CA LEU A 25 -9.89 0.71 8.92
C LEU A 25 -10.97 1.76 9.15
N GLN A 26 -11.98 1.83 8.28
CA GLN A 26 -13.11 2.74 8.44
C GLN A 26 -13.91 2.48 9.72
N LYS A 27 -14.12 1.21 10.09
CA LYS A 27 -14.79 0.85 11.34
C LYS A 27 -13.96 1.26 12.56
N LEU A 28 -12.64 1.04 12.51
CA LEU A 28 -11.73 1.46 13.58
C LEU A 28 -11.73 2.98 13.76
N GLY A 29 -11.77 3.73 12.65
CA GLY A 29 -11.86 5.20 12.68
C GLY A 29 -13.18 5.76 13.22
N GLN A 30 -14.19 4.92 13.50
CA GLN A 30 -15.42 5.33 14.20
C GLN A 30 -15.29 5.26 15.73
N GLN A 31 -14.22 4.64 16.26
CA GLN A 31 -13.96 4.59 17.69
C GLN A 31 -13.49 5.96 18.20
N THR A 32 -13.74 6.24 19.48
CA THR A 32 -13.05 7.35 20.16
C THR A 32 -11.55 7.08 20.23
N LYS A 33 -10.75 8.14 20.36
CA LYS A 33 -9.30 8.01 20.47
C LYS A 33 -8.90 7.17 21.67
N GLU A 34 -9.63 7.33 22.76
CA GLU A 34 -9.46 6.59 24.01
C GLU A 34 -9.74 5.09 23.81
N GLU A 35 -10.85 4.73 23.17
CA GLU A 35 -11.18 3.33 22.86
C GLU A 35 -10.16 2.69 21.91
N PHE A 36 -9.77 3.42 20.87
CA PHE A 36 -8.80 2.96 19.87
C PHE A 36 -7.42 2.68 20.50
N SER A 37 -6.98 3.56 21.40
CA SER A 37 -5.65 3.51 22.02
C SER A 37 -5.58 2.56 23.21
N ALA A 38 -6.68 2.43 23.98
CA ALA A 38 -6.74 1.53 25.13
C ALA A 38 -7.05 0.08 24.75
N GLY A 39 -7.76 -0.14 23.63
CA GLY A 39 -8.04 -1.46 23.07
C GLY A 39 -6.98 -1.94 22.07
N ASP A 40 -7.35 -2.90 21.23
CA ASP A 40 -6.51 -3.40 20.14
C ASP A 40 -6.63 -2.57 18.84
N GLY A 41 -7.31 -1.41 18.89
CA GLY A 41 -7.60 -0.57 17.72
C GLY A 41 -6.34 -0.20 16.94
N TYR A 42 -5.29 0.25 17.63
CA TYR A 42 -4.02 0.59 16.98
C TYR A 42 -3.35 -0.60 16.29
N LYS A 43 -3.35 -1.79 16.92
CA LYS A 43 -2.73 -2.99 16.35
C LYS A 43 -3.48 -3.48 15.11
N LEU A 44 -4.82 -3.41 15.17
CA LEU A 44 -5.67 -3.74 14.03
C LEU A 44 -5.48 -2.73 12.89
N ALA A 45 -5.36 -1.43 13.21
CA ALA A 45 -5.08 -0.41 12.20
C ALA A 45 -3.74 -0.63 11.51
N GLU A 46 -2.67 -0.94 12.27
CA GLU A 46 -1.37 -1.31 11.74
C GLU A 46 -1.50 -2.49 10.75
N TYR A 47 -2.18 -3.55 11.17
CA TYR A 47 -2.38 -4.76 10.37
C TYR A 47 -3.11 -4.46 9.05
N HIS A 48 -4.26 -3.80 9.11
CA HIS A 48 -5.08 -3.52 7.94
C HIS A 48 -4.39 -2.52 6.99
N LEU A 49 -3.76 -1.47 7.52
CA LEU A 49 -3.05 -0.49 6.72
C LEU A 49 -1.83 -1.11 6.02
N HIS A 50 -1.07 -1.95 6.72
CA HIS A 50 0.04 -2.68 6.13
C HIS A 50 -0.43 -3.55 4.96
N ARG A 51 -1.48 -4.36 5.15
CA ARG A 51 -2.01 -5.24 4.08
C ARG A 51 -2.58 -4.47 2.90
N ALA A 52 -3.23 -3.34 3.13
CA ALA A 52 -3.73 -2.47 2.06
C ALA A 52 -2.58 -1.90 1.22
N LEU A 53 -1.55 -1.33 1.86
CA LEU A 53 -0.37 -0.80 1.19
C LEU A 53 0.39 -1.89 0.43
N GLU A 54 0.53 -3.06 1.05
CA GLU A 54 1.14 -4.24 0.41
C GLU A 54 0.38 -4.67 -0.84
N GLY A 55 -0.96 -4.68 -0.79
CA GLY A 55 -1.81 -4.96 -1.93
C GLY A 55 -1.58 -3.98 -3.09
N VAL A 56 -1.50 -2.68 -2.80
CA VAL A 56 -1.22 -1.63 -3.79
C VAL A 56 0.09 -1.93 -4.51
N PHE A 57 1.18 -2.13 -3.76
CA PHE A 57 2.50 -2.33 -4.35
C PHE A 57 2.69 -3.69 -5.04
N HIS A 58 1.97 -4.71 -4.61
CA HIS A 58 1.91 -5.97 -5.36
C HIS A 58 1.25 -5.79 -6.72
N ILE A 59 0.14 -5.05 -6.81
CA ILE A 59 -0.50 -4.72 -8.09
C ILE A 59 0.46 -3.89 -8.95
N SER A 60 1.07 -2.87 -8.37
CA SER A 60 2.05 -2.02 -9.07
C SER A 60 3.21 -2.81 -9.66
N SER A 61 3.81 -3.69 -8.86
CA SER A 61 4.92 -4.54 -9.28
C SER A 61 4.50 -5.53 -10.37
N HIS A 62 3.29 -6.10 -10.25
CA HIS A 62 2.74 -6.99 -11.26
C HIS A 62 2.50 -6.30 -12.61
N ILE A 63 2.03 -5.06 -12.60
CA ILE A 63 1.87 -4.26 -13.82
C ILE A 63 3.25 -3.91 -14.40
N LEU A 64 4.16 -3.37 -13.58
CA LEU A 64 5.48 -2.94 -14.03
C LEU A 64 6.35 -4.08 -14.55
N SER A 65 6.24 -5.30 -14.01
CA SER A 65 7.03 -6.45 -14.47
C SER A 65 6.77 -6.82 -15.93
N ARG A 66 5.69 -6.30 -16.52
CA ARG A 66 5.26 -6.53 -17.91
C ARG A 66 5.66 -5.40 -18.86
N VAL A 67 6.24 -4.33 -18.30
CA VAL A 67 6.78 -3.21 -19.05
C VAL A 67 8.29 -3.43 -19.22
N PRO A 68 8.83 -3.39 -20.44
CA PRO A 68 10.28 -3.45 -20.66
C PRO A 68 11.00 -2.34 -19.88
N GLY A 69 11.98 -2.70 -19.03
CA GLY A 69 12.67 -1.77 -18.15
C GLY A 69 11.90 -1.39 -16.87
N GLY A 70 10.72 -1.98 -16.63
CA GLY A 70 9.87 -1.72 -15.47
C GLY A 70 10.29 -2.42 -14.17
N GLN A 71 11.31 -3.27 -14.18
CA GLN A 71 11.73 -4.03 -13.00
C GLN A 71 12.23 -3.09 -11.88
N THR A 72 11.78 -3.30 -10.65
CA THR A 72 12.19 -2.52 -9.47
C THR A 72 12.49 -3.42 -8.28
N THR A 73 13.37 -2.98 -7.39
CA THR A 73 13.69 -3.72 -6.15
C THR A 73 13.07 -3.09 -4.91
N GLU A 74 12.71 -1.80 -4.97
CA GLU A 74 12.16 -1.07 -3.84
C GLU A 74 10.79 -0.47 -4.15
N TYR A 75 9.88 -0.42 -3.16
CA TYR A 75 8.55 0.17 -3.35
C TYR A 75 8.58 1.66 -3.75
N THR A 76 9.56 2.42 -3.26
CA THR A 76 9.69 3.83 -3.67
C THR A 76 10.12 3.96 -5.12
N GLU A 77 10.97 3.04 -5.60
CA GLU A 77 11.34 2.92 -7.01
C GLU A 77 10.13 2.49 -7.85
N THR A 78 9.36 1.49 -7.40
CA THR A 78 8.09 1.07 -8.01
C THR A 78 7.15 2.26 -8.19
N ALA A 79 6.95 3.07 -7.15
CA ALA A 79 6.11 4.27 -7.21
C ALA A 79 6.58 5.25 -8.30
N ARG A 80 7.88 5.54 -8.38
CA ARG A 80 8.45 6.47 -9.36
C ARG A 80 8.34 5.94 -10.80
N LYS A 81 8.70 4.67 -11.02
CA LYS A 81 8.61 4.05 -12.35
C LYS A 81 7.20 4.05 -12.90
N LEU A 82 6.18 3.85 -12.07
CA LEU A 82 4.79 3.98 -12.50
C LEU A 82 4.48 5.36 -13.12
N GLY A 83 5.07 6.44 -12.58
CA GLY A 83 4.95 7.78 -13.14
C GLY A 83 5.79 8.00 -14.40
N GLU A 84 6.97 7.40 -14.46
CA GLU A 84 7.86 7.45 -15.65
C GLU A 84 7.20 6.78 -16.87
N PHE A 85 6.57 5.63 -16.67
CA PHE A 85 5.84 4.91 -17.71
C PHE A 85 4.41 5.45 -17.96
N GLY A 86 4.00 6.51 -17.28
CA GLY A 86 2.69 7.15 -17.49
C GLY A 86 1.49 6.33 -17.02
N ILE A 87 1.68 5.32 -16.17
CA ILE A 87 0.60 4.53 -15.57
C ILE A 87 -0.17 5.36 -14.55
N PHE A 88 0.55 6.21 -13.80
CA PHE A 88 -0.02 7.28 -12.98
C PHE A 88 0.57 8.62 -13.42
N SER A 89 -0.09 9.73 -13.03
CA SER A 89 0.52 11.05 -13.20
C SER A 89 1.85 11.11 -12.44
N LYS A 90 2.85 11.79 -13.02
CA LYS A 90 4.16 11.97 -12.37
C LYS A 90 4.04 12.63 -11.00
N GLU A 91 3.09 13.56 -10.85
CA GLU A 91 2.80 14.21 -9.59
C GLU A 91 2.35 13.20 -8.53
N PHE A 92 1.29 12.42 -8.81
CA PHE A 92 0.76 11.43 -7.87
C PHE A 92 1.80 10.35 -7.53
N ALA A 93 2.55 9.89 -8.53
CA ALA A 93 3.64 8.93 -8.36
C ALA A 93 4.72 9.45 -7.40
N ASN A 94 5.24 10.66 -7.64
CA ASN A 94 6.34 11.22 -6.86
C ASN A 94 5.93 11.77 -5.49
N THR A 95 4.63 11.98 -5.27
CA THR A 95 4.10 12.50 -4.00
C THR A 95 3.41 11.38 -3.21
N THR A 96 2.19 11.03 -3.56
CA THR A 96 1.33 10.11 -2.80
C THR A 96 1.86 8.69 -2.81
N LEU A 97 2.19 8.11 -3.97
CA LEU A 97 2.68 6.73 -4.02
C LEU A 97 4.03 6.57 -3.32
N VAL A 98 4.95 7.54 -3.47
CA VAL A 98 6.21 7.52 -2.71
C VAL A 98 5.96 7.61 -1.20
N LYS A 99 5.02 8.44 -0.73
CA LYS A 99 4.65 8.49 0.70
C LYS A 99 4.08 7.15 1.17
N MET A 100 3.20 6.52 0.40
CA MET A 100 2.64 5.20 0.68
C MET A 100 3.73 4.13 0.77
N ALA A 101 4.69 4.11 -0.16
CA ALA A 101 5.82 3.19 -0.15
C ALA A 101 6.69 3.35 1.11
N LYS A 102 7.01 4.61 1.46
CA LYS A 102 7.77 4.93 2.68
C LYS A 102 7.02 4.50 3.94
N TYR A 103 5.72 4.72 3.99
CA TYR A 103 4.92 4.36 5.15
C TYR A 103 4.79 2.83 5.31
N ARG A 104 4.62 2.09 4.22
CA ARG A 104 4.70 0.62 4.23
C ARG A 104 6.02 0.15 4.85
N ASN A 105 7.14 0.71 4.39
CA ASN A 105 8.47 0.38 4.95
C ASN A 105 8.57 0.78 6.42
N ARG A 106 7.96 1.89 6.82
CA ARG A 106 7.92 2.34 8.21
C ARG A 106 7.22 1.33 9.10
N ILE A 107 6.05 0.84 8.71
CA ILE A 107 5.30 -0.17 9.47
C ILE A 107 6.17 -1.41 9.74
N VAL A 108 6.94 -1.87 8.76
CA VAL A 108 7.75 -3.09 8.93
C VAL A 108 9.06 -2.84 9.71
N HIS A 109 9.79 -1.78 9.38
CA HIS A 109 11.14 -1.58 9.90
C HIS A 109 11.20 -0.79 11.20
N PHE A 110 10.18 0.01 11.48
CA PHE A 110 10.13 0.91 12.62
C PHE A 110 8.86 0.69 13.46
N TYR A 111 8.26 -0.51 13.41
CA TYR A 111 7.02 -0.84 14.15
C TYR A 111 7.09 -0.43 15.64
N ALA A 112 8.23 -0.64 16.29
CA ALA A 112 8.42 -0.30 17.70
C ALA A 112 8.38 1.21 18.01
N GLN A 113 8.43 2.06 16.97
CA GLN A 113 8.40 3.52 17.10
C GLN A 113 7.04 4.11 16.69
N ILE A 114 6.12 3.30 16.17
CA ILE A 114 4.80 3.78 15.75
C ILE A 114 3.87 3.77 16.97
N THR A 115 3.18 4.88 17.17
CA THR A 115 2.31 5.10 18.32
C THR A 115 0.83 5.04 17.91
N PRO A 116 -0.11 4.80 18.84
CA PRO A 116 -1.54 4.93 18.57
C PRO A 116 -1.90 6.30 17.97
N ASP A 117 -1.24 7.37 18.44
CA ASP A 117 -1.42 8.73 17.93
C ASP A 117 -1.01 8.90 16.46
N GLU A 118 -0.10 8.08 15.94
CA GLU A 118 0.29 8.11 14.53
C GLU A 118 -0.77 7.45 13.63
N TYR A 119 -1.57 6.51 14.18
CA TYR A 119 -2.60 5.78 13.45
C TYR A 119 -4.00 6.39 13.52
N TYR A 120 -4.32 7.13 14.60
CA TYR A 120 -5.63 7.74 14.82
C TYR A 120 -5.77 9.09 14.11
#